data_AF-A0A7J3CAA4-F1
#
_entry.id   AF-A0A7J3CAA4-F1
#
_cell.length_a   1.000
_cell.length_b   1.000
_cell.length_c   1.000
_cell.angle_alpha   90.00
_cell.angle_beta   90.00
_cell.angle_gamma   90.00
#
_symmetry.space_group_name_H-M   'P 1'
#
loop_
_entity.id
_entity.type
_entity.pdbx_description
1 polymer ?
#
loop_
_entity_poly.entity_id
_entity_poly.type
_entity_poly.pdbx_seq_one_letter_code
_entity_poly.pdbx_strand_id
1 'polypeptide(L)'
;MLKGFEELKGATENCINCGFCEAVCPTFQVTSLSSMGARGRVEIAKYLVRSSNSGLQKSVSDAFYSCLNCSACLSVCPVGI
;
A
#
# COMPACT_ATOMS: atom_id res chain seq x y z
N MET A 1 17.19 -3.70 11.73
CA MET A 1 16.74 -3.20 10.41
C MET A 1 16.10 -4.29 9.56
N LEU A 2 16.67 -5.51 9.46
CA LEU A 2 16.14 -6.57 8.57
C LEU A 2 14.83 -7.26 9.02
N LYS A 3 14.53 -7.32 10.33
CA LYS A 3 13.29 -7.97 10.82
C LYS A 3 12.00 -7.35 10.27
N GLY A 4 11.93 -6.01 10.22
CA GLY A 4 10.74 -5.32 9.74
C GLY A 4 10.44 -5.51 8.25
N PHE A 5 11.46 -5.80 7.42
CA PHE A 5 11.26 -6.07 6.00
C PHE A 5 10.65 -7.46 5.75
N GLU A 6 11.01 -8.48 6.55
CA GLU A 6 10.43 -9.81 6.41
C GLU A 6 8.98 -9.86 6.89
N GLU A 7 8.65 -9.14 7.96
CA GLU A 7 7.26 -8.96 8.43
C GLU A 7 6.41 -8.25 7.37
N LEU A 8 6.92 -7.18 6.77
CA LEU A 8 6.25 -6.44 5.71
C LEU A 8 6.07 -7.29 4.44
N LYS A 9 7.04 -8.15 4.13
CA LYS A 9 6.96 -9.12 3.03
C LYS A 9 5.78 -10.06 3.22
N GLY A 10 5.69 -10.71 4.39
CA GLY A 10 4.60 -11.63 4.70
C GLY A 10 3.23 -10.96 4.64
N ALA A 11 3.11 -9.75 5.21
CA ALA A 11 1.87 -8.99 5.19
C ALA A 11 1.42 -8.63 3.75
N THR A 12 2.32 -8.11 2.92
CA THR A 12 1.99 -7.68 1.54
C THR A 12 1.74 -8.85 0.58
N GLU A 13 2.27 -10.04 0.86
CA GLU A 13 2.03 -11.23 0.03
C GLU A 13 0.62 -11.80 0.18
N ASN A 14 -0.05 -11.55 1.30
CA ASN A 14 -1.43 -11.98 1.55
C ASN A 14 -2.47 -11.20 0.71
N CYS A 15 -2.07 -10.17 -0.03
CA CYS A 15 -2.99 -9.35 -0.83
C CYS A 15 -3.60 -10.18 -1.96
N ILE A 16 -4.93 -10.35 -1.92
CA ILE A 16 -5.72 -11.08 -2.93
C ILE A 16 -6.30 -10.17 -4.03
N ASN A 17 -5.89 -8.90 -4.11
CA ASN A 17 -6.35 -7.95 -5.13
C ASN A 17 -7.89 -7.72 -5.20
N CYS A 18 -8.61 -7.85 -4.08
CA CYS A 18 -10.07 -7.67 -4.03
C CYS A 18 -10.57 -6.22 -4.24
N GLY A 19 -9.75 -5.21 -3.93
CA GLY A 19 -10.08 -3.80 -4.17
C GLY A 19 -10.95 -3.09 -3.11
N PHE A 20 -11.40 -3.77 -2.04
CA PHE A 20 -12.22 -3.11 -1.01
C PHE A 20 -11.53 -1.94 -0.31
N CYS A 21 -10.24 -2.09 0.00
CA CYS A 21 -9.45 -1.01 0.60
C CYS A 21 -9.32 0.20 -0.35
N GLU A 22 -9.30 -0.03 -1.66
CA GLU A 22 -9.23 1.02 -2.68
C GLU A 22 -10.53 1.83 -2.73
N ALA A 23 -11.67 1.14 -2.71
CA ALA A 23 -13.00 1.75 -2.79
C ALA A 23 -13.30 2.72 -1.64
N VAL A 24 -12.74 2.47 -0.45
CA VAL A 24 -12.90 3.32 0.74
C VAL A 24 -11.78 4.33 0.94
N CYS A 25 -10.77 4.36 0.07
CA CYS A 25 -9.63 5.25 0.22
C CYS A 25 -9.98 6.69 -0.24
N PRO A 26 -9.96 7.70 0.66
CA PRO A 26 -10.32 9.07 0.29
C PRO A 26 -9.33 9.67 -0.72
N THR A 27 -8.04 9.35 -0.60
CA THR A 27 -7.02 9.81 -1.57
C THR A 27 -7.33 9.28 -2.98
N PHE A 28 -7.76 8.02 -3.10
CA PHE A 28 -8.16 7.47 -4.39
C PHE A 28 -9.43 8.15 -4.92
N GLN A 29 -10.43 8.38 -4.07
CA GLN A 29 -11.68 9.03 -4.48
C GLN A 29 -11.45 10.44 -5.06
N VAL A 30 -10.48 11.18 -4.53
CA VAL A 30 -10.14 12.53 -5.03
C VAL A 30 -9.24 12.46 -6.27
N THR A 31 -8.22 11.61 -6.26
CA THR A 31 -7.19 11.60 -7.32
C THR A 31 -7.55 10.72 -8.50
N SER A 32 -8.37 9.69 -8.30
CA SER A 32 -8.60 8.56 -9.23
C SER A 32 -7.32 7.86 -9.70
N LEU A 33 -6.20 8.05 -8.98
CA LEU A 33 -4.93 7.43 -9.29
C LEU A 33 -4.75 6.17 -8.43
N SER A 34 -4.82 5.00 -9.05
CA SER A 34 -4.71 3.72 -8.32
C SER A 34 -3.39 3.55 -7.56
N SER A 35 -2.32 4.23 -7.98
CA SER A 35 -1.04 4.24 -7.27
C SER A 35 -1.07 5.03 -5.95
N MET A 36 -1.98 5.99 -5.82
CA MET A 36 -2.16 6.83 -4.63
C MET A 36 -3.14 6.20 -3.62
N GLY A 37 -3.97 5.27 -4.07
CA GLY A 37 -4.95 4.57 -3.25
C GLY A 37 -4.34 3.57 -2.26
N ALA A 38 -5.20 3.04 -1.40
CA ALA A 38 -4.78 2.12 -0.33
C ALA A 38 -4.17 0.84 -0.90
N ARG A 39 -4.77 0.25 -1.94
CA ARG A 39 -4.22 -0.97 -2.57
C ARG A 39 -2.94 -0.66 -3.32
N GLY A 40 -2.87 0.48 -4.01
CA GLY A 40 -1.65 0.93 -4.68
C GLY A 40 -0.43 0.94 -3.77
N ARG A 41 -0.59 1.44 -2.54
CA ARG A 41 0.48 1.46 -1.54
C ARG A 41 0.93 0.06 -1.13
N VAL A 42 0.01 -0.90 -1.02
CA VAL A 42 0.35 -2.31 -0.71
C VAL A 42 1.18 -2.92 -1.84
N GLU A 43 0.80 -2.69 -3.10
CA GLU A 43 1.57 -3.20 -4.26
C GLU A 43 2.94 -2.54 -4.37
N ILE A 44 3.04 -1.24 -4.10
CA ILE A 44 4.31 -0.52 -4.06
C ILE A 44 5.19 -1.06 -2.92
N ALA A 45 4.64 -1.26 -1.72
CA ALA A 45 5.37 -1.85 -0.59
C ALA A 45 5.89 -3.26 -0.94
N LYS A 46 5.05 -4.09 -1.55
CA LYS A 46 5.42 -5.43 -2.06
C LYS A 46 6.58 -5.37 -3.04
N TYR A 47 6.55 -4.41 -3.97
CA TYR A 47 7.62 -4.19 -4.94
C TYR A 47 8.94 -3.75 -4.27
N LEU A 48 8.88 -2.80 -3.34
CA LEU A 48 10.06 -2.27 -2.64
C LEU A 48 10.76 -3.35 -1.80
N VAL A 49 9.98 -4.19 -1.13
CA VAL A 49 10.49 -5.31 -0.33
C VAL A 49 11.16 -6.36 -1.22
N ARG A 50 10.63 -6.64 -2.41
CA ARG A 50 11.19 -7.61 -3.36
C ARG A 50 12.44 -7.11 -4.08
N SER A 51 12.50 -5.82 -4.38
CA SER A 51 13.56 -5.23 -5.22
C SER A 51 14.79 -4.78 -4.42
N SER A 52 14.91 -5.18 -3.15
CA SER A 52 16.00 -4.76 -2.25
C SER A 52 16.25 -3.25 -2.27
N ASN A 53 15.17 -2.46 -2.37
CA ASN A 53 15.20 -1.01 -2.28
C ASN A 53 15.95 -0.29 -3.42
N SER A 54 15.75 -0.71 -4.68
CA SER A 54 16.24 0.00 -5.86
C SER A 54 15.61 1.41 -5.96
N GLY A 55 16.23 2.41 -5.31
CA GLY A 55 15.94 3.84 -5.41
C GLY A 55 14.46 4.25 -5.32
N LEU A 56 14.05 4.84 -4.20
CA LEU A 56 12.70 5.43 -4.08
C LEU A 56 12.53 6.59 -5.07
N GLN A 57 11.74 6.37 -6.11
CA GLN A 57 11.32 7.44 -7.02
C GLN A 57 10.39 8.41 -6.29
N LYS A 58 10.36 9.68 -6.72
CA LYS A 58 9.44 10.69 -6.15
C LYS A 58 7.99 10.22 -6.15
N SER A 59 7.55 9.54 -7.22
CA SER A 59 6.20 8.98 -7.35
C SER A 59 5.85 7.98 -6.24
N VAL A 60 6.83 7.19 -5.78
CA VAL A 60 6.66 6.26 -4.67
C VAL A 60 6.46 7.03 -3.36
N SER A 61 7.29 8.04 -3.11
CA SER A 61 7.13 8.90 -1.93
C SER A 61 5.78 9.62 -1.93
N ASP A 62 5.37 10.20 -3.06
CA ASP A 62 4.08 10.87 -3.21
C ASP A 62 2.90 9.92 -2.91
N ALA A 63 3.01 8.66 -3.36
CA ALA A 63 2.05 7.63 -3.04
C ALA A 63 1.92 7.45 -1.53
N PHE A 64 3.01 7.33 -0.77
CA PHE A 64 2.91 7.17 0.69
C PHE A 64 2.53 8.46 1.43
N TYR A 65 3.10 9.61 1.10
CA TYR A 65 2.84 10.87 1.81
C TYR A 65 1.44 11.44 1.58
N SER A 66 0.74 11.01 0.53
CA SER A 66 -0.68 11.34 0.35
C SER A 66 -1.62 10.53 1.27
N CYS A 67 -1.10 9.70 2.19
CA CYS A 67 -1.93 8.96 3.16
C CYS A 67 -2.49 9.93 4.19
N LEU A 68 -3.80 9.88 4.43
CA LEU A 68 -4.40 10.62 5.55
C LEU A 68 -4.33 9.88 6.89
N ASN A 69 -3.78 8.66 6.89
CA ASN A 69 -3.72 7.77 8.07
C ASN A 69 -5.10 7.56 8.74
N CYS A 70 -6.17 7.47 7.93
CA CYS A 70 -7.56 7.35 8.40
C CYS A 70 -8.00 5.92 8.76
N SER A 71 -7.17 4.91 8.49
CA SER A 71 -7.43 3.48 8.78
C SER A 71 -8.68 2.86 8.11
N ALA A 72 -9.34 3.55 7.17
CA ALA A 72 -10.52 3.02 6.47
C ALA A 72 -10.24 1.70 5.74
N CYS A 73 -9.04 1.57 5.15
CA CYS A 73 -8.61 0.36 4.45
C CYS A 73 -8.54 -0.88 5.35
N LEU A 74 -8.14 -0.72 6.61
CA LEU A 74 -7.98 -1.83 7.56
C LEU A 74 -9.32 -2.47 7.90
N SER A 75 -10.37 -1.65 8.06
CA SER A 75 -11.71 -2.10 8.47
C SER A 75 -12.42 -2.96 7.42
N VAL A 76 -11.98 -2.90 6.16
CA VAL A 76 -12.63 -3.58 5.03
C VAL A 76 -11.74 -4.64 4.37
N CYS A 77 -10.49 -4.79 4.83
CA CYS A 77 -9.56 -5.75 4.23
C CYS A 77 -9.93 -7.18 4.67
N PRO A 78 -10.34 -8.08 3.76
CA PRO A 78 -10.81 -9.41 4.14
C PRO A 78 -9.66 -10.34 4.60
N VAL A 79 -8.42 -9.95 4.32
CA VAL A 79 -7.20 -10.72 4.64
C VAL A 79 -6.34 -10.03 5.70
N GLY A 80 -6.77 -8.89 6.23
CA GLY A 80 -6.13 -8.26 7.39
C GLY A 80 -4.71 -7.76 7.17
N ILE A 81 -4.42 -7.19 6.00
CA ILE A 81 -3.19 -6.40 5.74
C ILE A 81 -3.25 -5.07 6.47
#